data_AF-C7Q067-F1
#
_entry.id   AF-C7Q067-F1
#
_cell.length_a   1.000
_cell.length_b   1.000
_cell.length_c   1.000
_cell.angle_alpha   90.00
_cell.angle_beta   90.00
_cell.angle_gamma   90.00
#
_symmetry.space_group_name_H-M   'P 1'
#
loop_
_entity.id
_entity.type
_entity.pdbx_description
1 polymer ?
#
loop_
_entity_poly.entity_id
_entity_poly.type
_entity_poly.pdbx_seq_one_letter_code
_entity_poly.pdbx_strand_id
1 'polypeptide(L)'
;MPTAWHTGDVAKKQPGKDPETVTLQVTLPAQVAKDLVALAELYHATPERMVASWTQTYVENLVAGLTPSGAAPETPDSSQPHRPR
;
A
#
# COMPACT_ATOMS: atom_id res chain seq x y z
N MET A 1 -1.51 56.33 0.92
CA MET A 1 -1.55 55.18 1.86
C MET A 1 -2.96 55.10 2.44
N PRO A 2 -3.65 53.96 2.25
CA PRO A 2 -4.48 53.45 3.34
C PRO A 2 -4.25 51.95 3.56
N THR A 3 -4.10 51.61 4.83
CA THR A 3 -4.01 50.26 5.39
C THR A 3 -5.41 49.68 5.48
N ALA A 4 -5.67 48.57 4.80
CA ALA A 4 -6.85 47.74 5.04
C ALA A 4 -6.40 46.28 5.15
N TRP A 5 -6.23 45.83 6.39
CA TRP A 5 -6.19 44.41 6.71
C TRP A 5 -7.64 43.91 6.64
N HIS A 6 -7.97 43.11 5.62
CA HIS A 6 -9.09 42.19 5.65
C HIS A 6 -8.52 40.78 5.53
N THR A 7 -8.13 40.25 6.68
CA THR A 7 -7.99 38.81 6.88
C THR A 7 -9.39 38.22 6.90
N GLY A 8 -9.77 37.51 5.83
CA GLY A 8 -11.04 36.81 5.79
C GLY A 8 -11.50 36.56 4.37
N ASP A 9 -10.83 35.63 3.69
CA ASP A 9 -11.48 34.50 3.01
C ASP A 9 -10.39 33.68 2.30
N VAL A 10 -9.68 32.83 3.05
CA VAL A 10 -8.99 31.70 2.43
C VAL A 10 -9.96 30.54 2.41
N ALA A 11 -10.94 30.59 1.50
CA ALA A 11 -11.59 29.39 0.99
C ALA A 11 -10.56 28.53 0.23
N LYS A 12 -9.62 27.93 0.96
CA LYS A 12 -8.90 26.73 0.53
C LYS A 12 -9.59 25.53 1.15
N LYS A 13 -10.82 25.24 0.70
CA LYS A 13 -11.24 23.84 0.62
C LYS A 13 -10.38 23.21 -0.46
N GLN A 14 -9.22 22.68 -0.06
CA GLN A 14 -8.59 21.61 -0.82
C GLN A 14 -9.67 20.55 -1.03
N PRO A 15 -9.91 20.05 -2.24
CA PRO A 15 -10.87 18.98 -2.44
C PRO A 15 -10.34 17.78 -1.66
N GLY A 16 -10.95 17.52 -0.52
CA GLY A 16 -10.79 16.25 0.17
C GLY A 16 -11.18 15.19 -0.85
N LYS A 17 -10.19 14.46 -1.35
CA LYS A 17 -10.47 13.19 -1.98
C LYS A 17 -10.94 12.32 -0.81
N ASP A 18 -12.25 12.24 -0.61
CA ASP A 18 -12.82 11.34 0.38
C ASP A 18 -12.16 9.96 0.20
N PRO A 19 -11.77 9.28 1.29
CA PRO A 19 -11.11 8.00 1.17
C PRO A 19 -12.03 7.04 0.42
N GLU A 20 -11.58 6.56 -0.74
CA GLU A 20 -12.28 5.53 -1.48
C GLU A 20 -12.17 4.22 -0.69
N THR A 21 -13.31 3.68 -0.29
CA THR A 21 -13.35 2.42 0.46
C THR A 21 -13.56 1.26 -0.51
N VAL A 22 -12.67 0.28 -0.46
CA VAL A 22 -12.73 -0.94 -1.27
C VAL A 22 -12.84 -2.14 -0.33
N THR A 23 -13.82 -3.02 -0.60
CA THR A 23 -13.98 -4.28 0.15
C THR A 23 -13.27 -5.42 -0.58
N LEU A 24 -12.41 -6.15 0.12
CA LEU A 24 -11.63 -7.27 -0.41
C LEU A 24 -11.97 -8.55 0.35
N GLN A 25 -12.16 -9.66 -0.37
CA GLN A 25 -12.20 -11.00 0.22
C GLN A 25 -10.85 -11.69 -0.06
N VAL A 26 -10.16 -12.11 1.00
CA VAL A 26 -8.82 -12.72 0.91
C VAL A 26 -8.88 -14.15 1.43
N THR A 27 -8.30 -15.09 0.67
CA THR A 27 -8.11 -16.47 1.10
C THR A 27 -6.66 -16.71 1.43
N LEU A 28 -6.39 -17.18 2.65
CA LEU A 28 -5.04 -17.47 3.16
C LEU A 28 -4.92 -18.96 3.49
N PRO A 29 -3.71 -19.55 3.40
CA PRO A 29 -3.45 -20.86 3.99
C PRO A 29 -3.84 -20.88 5.47
N ALA A 30 -4.38 -22.01 5.93
CA ALA A 30 -4.94 -22.11 7.29
C ALA A 30 -3.94 -21.72 8.39
N GLN A 31 -2.66 -22.07 8.23
CA GLN A 31 -1.64 -21.69 9.21
C GLN A 31 -1.38 -20.18 9.22
N VAL A 32 -1.26 -19.57 8.03
CA VAL A 32 -1.06 -18.11 7.90
C VAL A 32 -2.24 -17.33 8.48
N ALA A 33 -3.47 -17.81 8.29
CA ALA A 33 -4.65 -17.19 8.89
C ALA A 33 -4.61 -17.23 10.44
N LYS A 34 -4.16 -18.34 11.03
CA LYS A 34 -3.98 -18.45 12.49
C LYS A 34 -2.90 -17.50 12.99
N ASP A 35 -1.77 -17.46 12.30
CA ASP A 35 -0.64 -16.60 12.67
C ASP A 35 -1.05 -15.11 12.59
N LEU A 36 -1.84 -14.73 11.58
CA LEU A 36 -2.39 -13.38 11.46
C LEU A 36 -3.29 -13.01 12.64
N VAL A 37 -4.18 -13.92 13.07
CA VAL A 37 -5.04 -13.70 14.23
C VAL A 37 -4.21 -13.55 15.51
N ALA A 38 -3.23 -14.43 15.72
CA ALA A 38 -2.35 -14.35 16.89
C ALA A 38 -1.52 -13.06 16.92
N LEU A 39 -1.04 -12.60 15.77
CA LEU A 39 -0.35 -11.31 15.65
C LEU A 39 -1.31 -10.15 15.95
N ALA A 40 -2.54 -10.20 15.44
CA ALA A 40 -3.55 -9.18 15.72
C ALA A 40 -3.82 -9.05 17.23
N GLU A 41 -3.91 -10.18 17.94
CA GLU A 41 -4.02 -10.18 19.41
C GLU A 41 -2.79 -9.56 20.09
N LEU A 42 -1.59 -9.95 19.66
CA LEU A 42 -0.33 -9.44 20.22
C LEU A 42 -0.19 -7.91 20.07
N TYR A 43 -0.59 -7.37 18.91
CA TYR A 43 -0.51 -5.94 18.62
C TYR A 43 -1.77 -5.16 19.02
N HIS A 44 -2.73 -5.80 19.70
CA HIS A 44 -4.01 -5.21 20.08
C HIS A 44 -4.74 -4.53 18.91
N ALA A 45 -4.71 -5.19 17.74
CA ALA A 45 -5.32 -4.73 16.51
C ALA A 45 -6.30 -5.78 15.96
N THR A 46 -7.06 -5.43 14.92
CA THR A 46 -7.83 -6.41 14.15
C THR A 46 -7.00 -6.90 12.96
N PRO A 47 -7.21 -8.14 12.49
CA PRO A 47 -6.54 -8.67 11.30
C PRO A 47 -6.68 -7.75 10.08
N GLU A 48 -7.87 -7.18 9.88
CA GLU A 48 -8.18 -6.27 8.77
C GLU A 48 -7.36 -4.99 8.86
N ARG A 49 -7.23 -4.42 10.07
CA ARG A 49 -6.44 -3.21 10.29
C ARG A 49 -4.96 -3.43 10.01
N MET A 50 -4.43 -4.58 10.42
CA MET A 50 -3.03 -4.95 10.14
C MET A 50 -2.79 -5.09 8.63
N VAL A 51 -3.64 -5.87 7.95
CA VAL A 51 -3.52 -6.09 6.50
C VAL A 51 -3.67 -4.78 5.74
N ALA A 52 -4.61 -3.91 6.12
CA ALA A 52 -4.78 -2.60 5.51
C ALA A 52 -3.52 -1.74 5.64
N SER A 53 -2.91 -1.70 6.83
CA SER A 53 -1.66 -0.96 7.06
C SER A 53 -0.51 -1.50 6.23
N TRP A 54 -0.33 -2.83 6.18
CA TRP A 54 0.74 -3.43 5.38
C TRP A 54 0.53 -3.22 3.88
N THR A 55 -0.72 -3.34 3.42
CA THR A 55 -1.08 -3.09 2.02
C THR A 55 -0.78 -1.65 1.62
N GLN A 56 -1.14 -0.68 2.47
CA GLN A 56 -0.82 0.72 2.24
C GLN A 56 0.69 0.93 2.07
N THR A 57 1.49 0.49 3.04
CA THR A 57 2.95 0.66 2.98
C THR A 57 3.55 -0.03 1.74
N TYR A 58 3.05 -1.22 1.40
CA TYR A 58 3.53 -1.96 0.25
C TYR A 58 3.21 -1.25 -1.09
N VAL A 59 1.99 -0.74 -1.24
CA VAL A 59 1.57 0.02 -2.43
C VAL A 59 2.36 1.32 -2.54
N GLU A 60 2.54 2.06 -1.45
CA GLU A 60 3.35 3.29 -1.42
C GLU A 60 4.79 3.03 -1.86
N ASN A 61 5.41 1.95 -1.37
CA ASN A 61 6.76 1.54 -1.77
C ASN A 61 6.83 1.19 -3.26
N LEU A 62 5.88 0.40 -3.78
CA LEU A 62 5.85 0.04 -5.20
C LEU A 62 5.66 1.26 -6.11
N VAL A 63 4.78 2.19 -5.73
CA VAL A 63 4.58 3.46 -6.45
C VAL A 63 5.84 4.31 -6.42
N ALA A 64 6.61 4.26 -5.33
CA ALA A 64 7.90 4.92 -5.20
C ALA A 64 9.05 4.19 -5.92
N GLY A 65 8.80 3.06 -6.59
CA GLY A 65 9.82 2.25 -7.26
C GLY A 65 10.70 1.44 -6.32
N LEU A 66 10.35 1.36 -5.04
CA LEU A 66 11.03 0.53 -4.05
C LEU A 66 10.43 -0.88 -4.14
N THR A 67 11.13 -1.79 -4.81
CA THR A 67 10.75 -3.20 -4.80
C THR A 67 11.02 -3.80 -3.43
N PRO A 68 10.06 -4.51 -2.83
CA PRO A 68 10.26 -5.18 -1.55
C PRO A 68 11.44 -6.15 -1.65
N SER A 69 12.40 -6.02 -0.73
CA SER A 69 13.53 -6.92 -0.63
C SER A 69 13.02 -8.28 -0.16
N GLY A 70 12.71 -9.18 -1.10
CA GLY A 70 12.10 -10.48 -0.82
C GLY A 70 11.42 -11.13 -2.02
N ALA A 71 11.01 -10.36 -3.02
CA ALA A 71 10.78 -10.91 -4.35
C ALA A 71 12.15 -11.01 -5.02
N ALA A 72 12.67 -12.23 -5.17
CA ALA A 72 13.69 -12.43 -6.19
C ALA A 72 13.11 -11.86 -7.49
N PRO A 73 13.83 -10.97 -8.22
CA PRO A 73 13.51 -10.80 -9.61
C PRO A 73 13.60 -12.20 -10.20
N GLU A 74 12.49 -12.70 -10.73
CA GLU A 74 12.60 -13.64 -11.83
C GLU A 74 13.37 -12.88 -12.91
N THR A 75 14.67 -13.09 -12.87
CA THR A 75 15.60 -12.82 -13.95
C THR A 75 14.95 -13.32 -15.22
N PRO A 76 15.01 -12.58 -16.34
CA PRO A 76 14.56 -13.12 -17.61
C PRO A 76 15.53 -14.24 -17.95
N ASP A 77 15.15 -15.49 -17.70
CA ASP A 77 15.97 -16.63 -18.08
C ASP A 77 15.17 -17.64 -18.90
N SER A 78 15.82 -18.06 -20.00
CA SER A 78 15.48 -19.14 -20.90
C SER A 78 14.34 -18.85 -21.89
N SER A 79 14.60 -18.50 -23.16
CA SER A 79 15.29 -19.41 -24.09
C SER A 79 15.75 -18.69 -25.36
N GLN A 80 17.05 -18.42 -25.47
CA GLN A 80 17.72 -18.30 -26.76
C GLN A 80 18.12 -19.72 -27.20
N PRO A 81 17.50 -20.34 -28.21
CA PRO A 81 18.17 -21.41 -28.92
C PRO A 81 19.18 -20.76 -29.87
N HIS A 82 20.46 -21.06 -29.67
CA HIS A 82 21.48 -20.91 -30.71
C HIS A 82 20.95 -21.53 -32.01
N ARG A 83 20.78 -20.71 -33.05
CA ARG A 83 20.57 -21.22 -34.41
C ARG A 83 21.87 -21.08 -35.19
N PRO A 84 22.45 -22.19 -35.70
CA PRO A 84 23.68 -22.14 -36.46
C PRO A 84 23.37 -21.63 -37.88
N ARG A 85 24.32 -20.89 -38.47
CA ARG A 85 24.52 -20.87 -39.92
C ARG A 85 25.98 -20.59 -40.24
#